data_AF-A0A2E6MPE7-F1
#
_entry.id   AF-A0A2E6MPE7-F1
#
_cell.length_a   1.000
_cell.length_b   1.000
_cell.length_c   1.000
_cell.angle_alpha   90.00
_cell.angle_beta   90.00
_cell.angle_gamma   90.00
#
_symmetry.space_group_name_H-M   'P 1'
#
loop_
_entity.id
_entity.type
_entity.pdbx_description
1 polymer ?
#
loop_
_entity_poly.entity_id
_entity_poly.type
_entity_poly.pdbx_seq_one_letter_code
_entity_poly.pdbx_strand_id
1 'polypeptide(L)'
;MEKFTCPYCGASFTREKTLAVHMCEKKRRALQENEKHVKLGHYAFIRFYQLCQKFEGQKTYQQFSDSPYYNAFVKFGSFVNNVRPLYPEKYIDYVVTSGVKLDHWAREELYEKYALELILKESVETAVERSIKNMMEWGADKEARWEDYFNYVSLNRATQDIKDGKISPWLILNCKTGKEMLSKFNDEQLQIVFHVMNPQHWALRFKRSIADVELVKEISQKAGI
;
A
#
# COMPACT_ATOMS: atom_id res chain seq x y z
N MET A 1 24.53 -47.55 6.38
CA MET A 1 23.81 -46.47 7.10
C MET A 1 22.98 -45.73 6.08
N GLU A 2 21.66 -45.74 6.26
CA GLU A 2 20.75 -44.95 5.42
C GLU A 2 21.02 -43.46 5.68
N LYS A 3 21.19 -42.68 4.61
CA LYS A 3 21.44 -41.24 4.69
C LYS A 3 20.12 -40.51 4.47
N PHE A 4 19.78 -39.61 5.37
CA PHE A 4 18.56 -38.79 5.27
C PHE A 4 18.86 -37.55 4.45
N THR A 5 18.27 -37.42 3.26
CA THR A 5 18.58 -36.32 2.32
C THR A 5 17.45 -35.30 2.27
N CYS A 6 17.78 -34.01 2.34
CA CYS A 6 16.81 -32.94 2.18
C CYS A 6 16.33 -32.85 0.72
N PRO A 7 15.02 -32.91 0.43
CA PRO A 7 14.52 -32.87 -0.95
C PRO A 7 14.68 -31.49 -1.62
N TYR A 8 15.00 -30.45 -0.85
CA TYR A 8 15.13 -29.08 -1.37
C TYR A 8 16.58 -28.70 -1.72
N CYS A 9 17.53 -28.96 -0.81
CA CYS A 9 18.94 -28.57 -1.01
C CYS A 9 19.87 -29.76 -1.30
N GLY A 10 19.38 -31.00 -1.22
CA GLY A 10 20.19 -32.20 -1.43
C GLY A 10 21.20 -32.50 -0.30
N ALA A 11 21.22 -31.73 0.79
CA ALA A 11 22.10 -32.01 1.93
C ALA A 11 21.73 -33.35 2.59
N SER A 12 22.74 -34.18 2.86
CA SER A 12 22.56 -35.48 3.52
C SER A 12 22.94 -35.43 4.99
N PHE A 13 22.15 -36.09 5.83
CA PHE A 13 22.31 -36.15 7.28
C PHE A 13 22.41 -37.59 7.77
N THR A 14 23.14 -37.80 8.86
CA THR A 14 23.33 -39.12 9.48
C THR A 14 22.22 -39.50 10.46
N ARG A 15 21.39 -38.52 10.86
CA ARG A 15 20.28 -38.71 11.80
C ARG A 15 19.03 -38.03 11.26
N GLU A 16 17.90 -38.72 11.33
CA GLU A 16 16.60 -38.19 10.89
C GLU A 16 16.21 -36.90 11.63
N LYS A 17 16.42 -36.85 12.95
CA LYS A 17 16.17 -35.64 13.77
C LYS A 17 16.90 -34.41 13.26
N THR A 18 18.08 -34.57 12.68
CA THR A 18 18.86 -33.46 12.12
C THR A 18 18.23 -32.96 10.81
N LEU A 19 17.75 -33.88 9.96
CA LEU A 19 16.97 -33.51 8.76
C LEU A 19 15.67 -32.81 9.13
N ALA A 20 14.97 -33.28 10.18
CA ALA A 20 13.70 -32.71 10.62
C ALA A 20 13.81 -31.22 10.97
N VAL A 21 14.85 -30.83 11.73
CA VAL A 21 15.09 -29.44 12.14
C VAL A 21 15.86 -28.62 11.11
N HIS A 22 16.37 -29.23 10.04
CA HIS A 22 17.10 -28.52 9.00
C HIS A 22 16.19 -27.56 8.24
N MET A 23 16.62 -26.30 8.13
CA MET A 23 15.91 -25.23 7.43
C MET A 23 16.85 -24.50 6.47
N CYS A 24 17.10 -25.10 5.29
CA CYS A 24 17.79 -24.41 4.21
C CYS A 24 16.92 -23.32 3.57
N GLU A 25 17.56 -22.43 2.83
CA GLU A 25 16.87 -21.35 2.12
C GLU A 25 15.81 -21.87 1.15
N LYS A 26 16.11 -22.89 0.33
CA LYS A 26 15.13 -23.48 -0.60
C LYS A 26 13.90 -24.05 0.11
N LYS A 27 14.09 -24.75 1.23
CA LYS A 27 12.99 -25.25 2.07
C LYS A 27 12.17 -24.10 2.65
N ARG A 28 12.84 -23.05 3.17
CA ARG A 28 12.18 -21.85 3.70
C ARG A 28 11.33 -21.16 2.63
N ARG A 29 11.90 -20.90 1.45
CA ARG A 29 11.18 -20.29 0.31
C ARG A 29 9.96 -21.14 -0.08
N ALA A 30 10.08 -22.46 -0.15
CA ALA A 30 8.94 -23.33 -0.44
C ALA A 30 7.83 -23.25 0.62
N LEU A 31 8.19 -23.24 1.91
CA LEU A 31 7.20 -23.15 3.00
C LEU A 31 6.48 -21.80 3.05
N GLN A 32 7.13 -20.73 2.60
CA GLN A 32 6.56 -19.37 2.61
C GLN A 32 5.79 -19.01 1.33
N GLU A 33 5.69 -19.89 0.34
CA GLU A 33 5.02 -19.63 -0.95
C GLU A 33 3.63 -19.00 -0.79
N ASN A 34 2.88 -19.46 0.21
CA ASN A 34 1.51 -19.03 0.44
C ASN A 34 1.38 -17.76 1.28
N GLU A 35 2.48 -17.23 1.83
CA GLU A 35 2.48 -16.00 2.61
C GLU A 35 2.16 -14.80 1.70
N LYS A 36 1.29 -13.90 2.17
CA LYS A 36 0.75 -12.80 1.36
C LYS A 36 1.84 -11.91 0.75
N HIS A 37 2.87 -11.58 1.52
CA HIS A 37 3.98 -10.75 1.05
C HIS A 37 4.86 -11.48 0.01
N VAL A 38 4.98 -12.81 0.08
CA VAL A 38 5.66 -13.63 -0.93
C VAL A 38 4.85 -13.68 -2.21
N LYS A 39 3.52 -13.86 -2.12
CA LYS A 39 2.62 -13.80 -3.28
C LYS A 39 2.69 -12.44 -4.00
N LEU A 40 2.72 -11.35 -3.24
CA LEU A 40 2.89 -10.00 -3.81
C LEU A 40 4.26 -9.82 -4.47
N GLY A 41 5.33 -10.36 -3.86
CA GLY A 41 6.66 -10.38 -4.47
C GLY A 41 6.70 -11.19 -5.78
N HIS A 42 6.07 -12.37 -5.80
CA HIS A 42 5.96 -13.20 -7.00
C HIS A 42 5.14 -12.50 -8.10
N TYR A 43 4.04 -11.85 -7.73
CA TYR A 43 3.25 -11.06 -8.67
C TYR A 43 4.08 -9.93 -9.28
N ALA A 44 4.80 -9.14 -8.46
CA ALA A 44 5.69 -8.10 -8.96
C ALA A 44 6.81 -8.66 -9.87
N PHE A 45 7.33 -9.84 -9.56
CA PHE A 45 8.29 -10.56 -10.43
C PHE A 45 7.66 -10.90 -11.79
N ILE A 46 6.43 -11.43 -11.81
CA ILE A 46 5.70 -11.69 -13.06
C ILE A 46 5.54 -10.40 -13.86
N ARG A 47 5.05 -9.32 -13.23
CA ARG A 47 4.84 -8.02 -13.88
C ARG A 47 6.13 -7.43 -14.44
N PHE A 48 7.23 -7.51 -13.72
CA PHE A 48 8.54 -7.07 -14.22
C PHE A 48 8.95 -7.79 -15.52
N TYR A 49 8.80 -9.11 -15.58
CA TYR A 49 9.13 -9.85 -16.80
C TYR A 49 8.17 -9.54 -17.96
N GLN A 50 6.88 -9.38 -17.68
CA GLN A 50 5.88 -9.03 -18.69
C GLN A 50 6.10 -7.63 -19.26
N LEU A 51 6.28 -6.62 -18.39
CA LEU A 51 6.31 -5.22 -18.79
C LEU A 51 7.71 -4.74 -19.19
N CYS A 52 8.76 -5.19 -18.51
CA CYS A 52 10.13 -4.70 -18.75
C CYS A 52 10.94 -5.62 -19.65
N GLN A 53 10.76 -6.93 -19.52
CA GLN A 53 11.51 -7.94 -20.30
C GLN A 53 10.72 -8.46 -21.51
N LYS A 54 9.46 -8.01 -21.71
CA LYS A 54 8.57 -8.43 -22.79
C LYS A 54 8.38 -9.95 -22.87
N PHE A 55 8.35 -10.62 -21.71
CA PHE A 55 8.07 -12.05 -21.64
C PHE A 55 6.58 -12.30 -21.83
N GLU A 56 6.21 -13.07 -22.85
CA GLU A 56 4.80 -13.33 -23.22
C GLU A 56 4.11 -14.37 -22.34
N GLY A 57 4.87 -15.11 -21.51
CA GLY A 57 4.32 -16.13 -20.61
C GLY A 57 4.09 -15.64 -19.18
N GLN A 58 3.76 -16.58 -18.30
CA GLN A 58 3.66 -16.37 -16.85
C GLN A 58 4.78 -17.11 -16.12
N LYS A 59 5.56 -16.38 -15.32
CA LYS A 59 6.64 -16.99 -14.53
C LYS A 59 6.08 -17.81 -13.38
N THR A 60 6.56 -19.04 -13.22
CA THR A 60 6.13 -19.94 -12.15
C THR A 60 6.75 -19.56 -10.79
N TYR A 61 6.18 -20.06 -9.69
CA TYR A 61 6.78 -19.87 -8.37
C TYR A 61 8.17 -20.49 -8.26
N GLN A 62 8.41 -21.64 -8.92
CA GLN A 62 9.74 -22.26 -8.95
C GLN A 62 10.77 -21.31 -9.59
N GLN A 63 10.45 -20.68 -10.72
CA GLN A 63 11.32 -19.68 -11.36
C GLN A 63 11.56 -18.45 -10.48
N PHE A 64 10.56 -18.06 -9.69
CA PHE A 64 10.69 -16.95 -8.74
C PHE A 64 11.55 -17.33 -7.53
N SER A 65 11.29 -18.46 -6.90
CA SER A 65 11.98 -18.96 -5.71
C SER A 65 13.42 -19.38 -5.98
N ASP A 66 13.79 -19.71 -7.22
CA ASP A 66 15.19 -19.93 -7.62
C ASP A 66 15.91 -18.65 -8.05
N SER A 67 15.19 -17.53 -8.20
CA SER A 67 15.77 -16.24 -8.62
C SER A 67 16.78 -15.72 -7.59
N PRO A 68 17.92 -15.15 -8.03
CA PRO A 68 18.82 -14.42 -7.14
C PRO A 68 18.16 -13.17 -6.54
N TYR A 69 17.10 -12.66 -7.18
CA TYR A 69 16.36 -11.47 -6.75
C TYR A 69 15.19 -11.76 -5.79
N TYR A 70 14.96 -13.03 -5.40
CA TYR A 70 13.82 -13.44 -4.57
C TYR A 70 13.63 -12.54 -3.35
N ASN A 71 14.68 -12.36 -2.54
CA ASN A 71 14.60 -11.57 -1.31
C ASN A 71 14.22 -10.10 -1.56
N ALA A 72 14.69 -9.51 -2.66
CA ALA A 72 14.39 -8.12 -3.00
C ALA A 72 12.92 -7.95 -3.43
N PHE A 73 12.39 -8.87 -4.24
CA PHE A 73 10.97 -8.89 -4.59
C PHE A 73 10.07 -9.20 -3.39
N VAL A 74 10.47 -10.13 -2.50
CA VAL A 74 9.73 -10.41 -1.26
C VAL A 74 9.75 -9.21 -0.30
N LYS A 75 10.87 -8.47 -0.23
CA LYS A 75 10.95 -7.20 0.51
C LYS A 75 9.98 -6.18 -0.06
N PHE A 76 9.90 -6.03 -1.38
CA PHE A 76 8.90 -5.16 -2.01
C PHE A 76 7.47 -5.65 -1.77
N GLY A 77 7.21 -6.95 -1.86
CA GLY A 77 5.90 -7.53 -1.52
C GLY A 77 5.51 -7.27 -0.06
N SER A 78 6.48 -7.25 0.86
CA SER A 78 6.26 -6.88 2.27
C SER A 78 5.89 -5.40 2.40
N PHE A 79 6.56 -4.51 1.66
CA PHE A 79 6.20 -3.10 1.59
C PHE A 79 4.76 -2.92 1.11
N VAL A 80 4.39 -3.53 -0.01
CA VAL A 80 3.02 -3.44 -0.56
C VAL A 80 1.98 -4.00 0.41
N ASN A 81 2.29 -5.09 1.10
CA ASN A 81 1.39 -5.69 2.09
C ASN A 81 1.15 -4.78 3.31
N ASN A 82 2.19 -4.07 3.75
CA ASN A 82 2.16 -3.27 4.98
C ASN A 82 1.63 -1.86 4.72
N VAL A 83 2.14 -1.18 3.70
CA VAL A 83 1.73 0.20 3.34
C VAL A 83 0.31 0.21 2.76
N ARG A 84 -0.07 -0.88 2.07
CA ARG A 84 -1.31 -0.99 1.30
C ARG A 84 -1.48 0.20 0.33
N PRO A 85 -0.61 0.31 -0.69
CA PRO A 85 -0.65 1.39 -1.66
C PRO A 85 -2.03 1.57 -2.30
N LEU A 86 -2.39 2.80 -2.65
CA LEU A 86 -3.55 3.06 -3.50
C LEU A 86 -3.42 2.24 -4.79
N TYR A 87 -4.47 1.50 -5.14
CA TYR A 87 -4.49 0.62 -6.32
C TYR A 87 -3.22 -0.26 -6.42
N PRO A 88 -3.03 -1.25 -5.51
CA PRO A 88 -1.76 -1.98 -5.38
C PRO A 88 -1.21 -2.55 -6.69
N GLU A 89 -2.07 -3.10 -7.55
CA GLU A 89 -1.67 -3.62 -8.86
C GLU A 89 -1.10 -2.54 -9.79
N LYS A 90 -1.74 -1.36 -9.82
CA LYS A 90 -1.25 -0.21 -10.60
C LYS A 90 0.03 0.36 -10.00
N TYR A 91 0.17 0.37 -8.68
CA TYR A 91 1.42 0.78 -8.04
C TYR A 91 2.56 -0.18 -8.37
N ILE A 92 2.31 -1.49 -8.35
CA ILE A 92 3.29 -2.49 -8.77
C ILE A 92 3.72 -2.23 -10.22
N ASP A 93 2.78 -2.01 -11.14
CA ASP A 93 3.09 -1.68 -12.54
C ASP A 93 3.88 -0.37 -12.70
N TYR A 94 3.54 0.66 -11.92
CA TYR A 94 4.28 1.92 -11.87
C TYR A 94 5.72 1.68 -11.42
N VAL A 95 5.92 0.94 -10.32
CA VAL A 95 7.25 0.70 -9.76
C VAL A 95 8.11 -0.12 -10.72
N VAL A 96 7.58 -1.22 -11.28
CA VAL A 96 8.35 -2.08 -12.20
C VAL A 96 8.76 -1.30 -13.45
N THR A 97 7.94 -0.37 -13.94
CA THR A 97 8.22 0.43 -15.14
C THR A 97 8.95 1.76 -14.87
N SER A 98 9.15 2.14 -13.60
CA SER A 98 9.71 3.44 -13.20
C SER A 98 11.19 3.66 -13.56
N GLY A 99 11.93 2.60 -13.90
CA GLY A 99 13.39 2.63 -14.05
C GLY A 99 14.18 2.74 -12.74
N VAL A 100 13.49 2.79 -11.59
CA VAL A 100 14.11 2.75 -10.26
C VAL A 100 14.71 1.36 -10.01
N LYS A 101 15.88 1.31 -9.38
CA LYS A 101 16.55 0.04 -9.02
C LYS A 101 15.70 -0.76 -8.03
N LEU A 102 15.66 -2.09 -8.19
CA LEU A 102 14.86 -3.02 -7.38
C LEU A 102 15.08 -2.83 -5.86
N ASP A 103 16.33 -2.58 -5.42
CA ASP A 103 16.66 -2.36 -4.00
C ASP A 103 15.98 -1.12 -3.40
N HIS A 104 15.52 -0.18 -4.24
CA HIS A 104 14.85 1.05 -3.85
C HIS A 104 13.32 0.98 -3.99
N TRP A 105 12.75 -0.15 -4.44
CA TRP A 105 11.29 -0.26 -4.67
C TRP A 105 10.46 -0.19 -3.38
N ALA A 106 11.05 -0.60 -2.25
CA ALA A 106 10.41 -0.57 -0.94
C ALA A 106 10.66 0.75 -0.17
N ARG A 107 10.98 1.84 -0.89
CA ARG A 107 11.18 3.17 -0.31
C ARG A 107 9.88 3.96 -0.31
N GLU A 108 9.62 4.66 0.79
CA GLU A 108 8.38 5.40 1.00
C GLU A 108 8.23 6.55 0.00
N GLU A 109 9.34 7.22 -0.34
CA GLU A 109 9.35 8.36 -1.27
C GLU A 109 8.85 7.98 -2.67
N LEU A 110 9.03 6.72 -3.09
CA LEU A 110 8.52 6.23 -4.38
C LEU A 110 7.01 6.09 -4.37
N TYR A 111 6.45 5.63 -3.24
CA TYR A 111 5.01 5.56 -3.06
C TYR A 111 4.39 6.94 -2.91
N GLU A 112 5.00 7.82 -2.11
CA GLU A 112 4.53 9.20 -1.94
C GLU A 112 4.40 9.92 -3.28
N LYS A 113 5.41 9.77 -4.16
CA LYS A 113 5.35 10.35 -5.51
C LYS A 113 4.17 9.81 -6.32
N TYR A 114 3.97 8.49 -6.31
CA TYR A 114 2.86 7.84 -7.01
C TYR A 114 1.49 8.29 -6.46
N ALA A 115 1.32 8.25 -5.14
CA ALA A 115 0.09 8.63 -4.48
C ALA A 115 -0.25 10.09 -4.75
N LEU A 116 0.73 10.99 -4.65
CA LEU A 116 0.54 12.41 -4.91
C LEU A 116 0.10 12.69 -6.35
N GLU A 117 0.70 12.02 -7.34
CA GLU A 117 0.30 12.16 -8.74
C GLU A 117 -1.16 11.75 -8.99
N LEU A 118 -1.67 10.77 -8.24
CA LEU A 118 -3.07 10.35 -8.30
C LEU A 118 -4.01 11.30 -7.56
N ILE A 119 -3.71 11.61 -6.29
CA ILE A 119 -4.58 12.40 -5.41
C ILE A 119 -4.83 13.81 -5.99
N LEU A 120 -3.82 14.41 -6.61
CA LEU A 120 -3.96 15.75 -7.20
C LEU A 120 -4.73 15.78 -8.53
N LYS A 121 -5.04 14.61 -9.12
CA LYS A 121 -5.70 14.48 -10.43
C LYS A 121 -7.00 13.68 -10.40
N GLU A 122 -7.29 12.99 -9.31
CA GLU A 122 -8.48 12.14 -9.18
C GLU A 122 -9.80 12.94 -9.24
N SER A 123 -10.88 12.24 -9.61
CA SER A 123 -12.23 12.78 -9.54
C SER A 123 -12.73 12.83 -8.11
N VAL A 124 -13.73 13.67 -7.86
CA VAL A 124 -14.32 13.82 -6.53
C VAL A 124 -14.98 12.53 -6.04
N GLU A 125 -15.64 11.80 -6.93
CA GLU A 125 -16.34 10.55 -6.60
C GLU A 125 -15.34 9.48 -6.16
N THR A 126 -14.25 9.32 -6.91
CA THR A 126 -13.17 8.37 -6.60
C THR A 126 -12.54 8.70 -5.24
N ALA A 127 -12.25 9.97 -5.02
CA ALA A 127 -11.65 10.48 -3.79
C ALA A 127 -12.54 10.23 -2.56
N VAL A 128 -13.85 10.55 -2.68
CA VAL A 128 -14.81 10.41 -1.59
C VAL A 128 -15.11 8.95 -1.30
N GLU A 129 -15.35 8.12 -2.32
CA GLU A 129 -15.60 6.68 -2.16
C GLU A 129 -14.45 6.00 -1.41
N ARG A 130 -13.22 6.26 -1.84
CA ARG A 130 -12.01 5.73 -1.18
C ARG A 130 -11.90 6.19 0.28
N SER A 131 -12.20 7.46 0.54
CA SER A 131 -12.12 8.02 1.90
C SER A 131 -13.15 7.37 2.81
N ILE A 132 -14.41 7.27 2.37
CA ILE A 132 -15.49 6.62 3.12
C ILE A 132 -15.16 5.14 3.36
N LYS A 133 -14.65 4.43 2.35
CA LYS A 133 -14.23 3.03 2.50
C LYS A 133 -13.16 2.87 3.59
N ASN A 134 -12.13 3.74 3.61
CA ASN A 134 -11.12 3.71 4.66
C ASN A 134 -11.71 4.04 6.05
N MET A 135 -12.66 4.97 6.13
CA MET A 135 -13.39 5.27 7.37
C MET A 135 -14.24 4.08 7.84
N MET A 136 -14.87 3.34 6.93
CA MET A 136 -15.62 2.12 7.23
C MET A 136 -14.70 0.99 7.73
N GLU A 137 -13.55 0.80 7.10
CA GLU A 137 -12.54 -0.16 7.56
C GLU A 137 -12.03 0.22 8.96
N TRP A 138 -11.76 1.51 9.21
CA TRP A 138 -11.43 2.00 10.55
C TRP A 138 -12.55 1.74 11.57
N GLY A 139 -13.80 1.98 11.19
CA GLY A 139 -14.96 1.77 12.06
C GLY A 139 -15.13 0.29 12.42
N ALA A 140 -14.98 -0.61 11.45
CA ALA A 140 -15.00 -2.05 11.68
C ALA A 140 -13.87 -2.49 12.63
N ASP A 141 -12.64 -1.99 12.42
CA ASP A 141 -11.48 -2.31 13.27
C ASP A 141 -11.62 -1.77 14.71
N LYS A 142 -12.39 -0.70 14.91
CA LYS A 142 -12.56 -0.02 16.20
C LYS A 142 -13.91 -0.27 16.85
N GLU A 143 -14.75 -1.10 16.25
CA GLU A 143 -16.15 -1.30 16.64
C GLU A 143 -16.89 0.04 16.83
N ALA A 144 -16.59 0.99 15.94
CA ALA A 144 -17.08 2.36 15.97
C ALA A 144 -17.88 2.69 14.70
N ARG A 145 -18.74 3.70 14.80
CA ARG A 145 -19.41 4.30 13.65
C ARG A 145 -18.38 4.95 12.72
N TRP A 146 -18.43 4.65 11.44
CA TRP A 146 -17.46 5.16 10.46
C TRP A 146 -17.53 6.69 10.33
N GLU A 147 -18.71 7.28 10.54
CA GLU A 147 -18.96 8.72 10.53
C GLU A 147 -18.16 9.43 11.63
N ASP A 148 -17.88 8.75 12.72
CA ASP A 148 -17.13 9.30 13.84
C ASP A 148 -15.61 9.27 13.62
N TYR A 149 -15.14 8.83 12.44
CA TYR A 149 -13.72 8.73 12.11
C TYR A 149 -12.98 10.03 12.44
N PHE A 150 -13.42 11.18 11.92
CA PHE A 150 -12.73 12.46 12.15
C PHE A 150 -12.79 12.93 13.61
N ASN A 151 -13.75 12.43 14.39
CA ASN A 151 -13.90 12.78 15.81
C ASN A 151 -12.96 11.97 16.72
N TYR A 152 -12.74 10.69 16.40
CA TYR A 152 -12.06 9.75 17.30
C TYR A 152 -10.82 9.07 16.74
N VAL A 153 -10.50 9.21 15.46
CA VAL A 153 -9.22 8.73 14.94
C VAL A 153 -8.07 9.43 15.67
N SER A 154 -7.01 8.69 15.99
CA SER A 154 -5.81 9.32 16.53
C SER A 154 -5.17 10.21 15.47
N LEU A 155 -4.66 11.37 15.86
CA LEU A 155 -4.04 12.31 14.91
C LEU A 155 -2.87 11.68 14.14
N ASN A 156 -2.13 10.76 14.78
CA ASN A 156 -1.07 10.00 14.10
C ASN A 156 -1.62 9.08 13.00
N ARG A 157 -2.73 8.38 13.24
CA ARG A 157 -3.36 7.56 12.20
C ARG A 157 -3.94 8.44 11.10
N ALA A 158 -4.61 9.54 11.44
CA ALA A 158 -5.11 10.49 10.44
C ALA A 158 -3.99 11.06 9.57
N THR A 159 -2.85 11.40 10.18
CA THR A 159 -1.65 11.88 9.46
C THR A 159 -1.18 10.85 8.43
N GLN A 160 -1.09 9.57 8.81
CA GLN A 160 -0.72 8.49 7.89
C GLN A 160 -1.78 8.25 6.81
N ASP A 161 -3.06 8.22 7.19
CA ASP A 161 -4.16 8.00 6.25
C ASP A 161 -4.26 9.16 5.22
N ILE A 162 -3.90 10.39 5.59
CA ILE A 162 -3.81 11.53 4.66
C ILE A 162 -2.56 11.41 3.79
N LYS A 163 -1.40 11.15 4.40
CA LYS A 163 -0.11 11.01 3.72
C LYS A 163 -0.17 9.93 2.63
N ASP A 164 -0.74 8.78 2.96
CA ASP A 164 -0.91 7.65 2.04
C ASP A 164 -2.02 7.87 1.01
N GLY A 165 -2.77 8.97 1.12
CA GLY A 165 -3.91 9.26 0.28
C GLY A 165 -5.09 8.33 0.51
N LYS A 166 -5.24 7.71 1.69
CA LYS A 166 -6.40 6.91 2.06
C LYS A 166 -7.61 7.77 2.42
N ILE A 167 -7.37 8.96 3.00
CA ILE A 167 -8.38 10.01 3.18
C ILE A 167 -8.02 11.21 2.30
N SER A 168 -8.97 11.64 1.47
CA SER A 168 -8.75 12.69 0.46
C SER A 168 -8.93 14.10 1.04
N PRO A 169 -8.13 15.09 0.59
CA PRO A 169 -8.37 16.50 0.88
C PRO A 169 -9.72 17.00 0.35
N TRP A 170 -10.26 16.37 -0.70
CA TRP A 170 -11.63 16.62 -1.17
C TRP A 170 -12.63 16.52 -0.03
N LEU A 171 -12.53 15.48 0.79
CA LEU A 171 -13.43 15.25 1.92
C LEU A 171 -13.07 16.13 3.12
N ILE A 172 -11.80 16.10 3.55
CA ILE A 172 -11.35 16.78 4.79
C ILE A 172 -11.65 18.28 4.75
N LEU A 173 -11.34 18.94 3.63
CA LEU A 173 -11.46 20.40 3.51
C LEU A 173 -12.91 20.86 3.31
N ASN A 174 -13.82 19.95 2.95
CA ASN A 174 -15.21 20.26 2.65
C ASN A 174 -16.23 19.73 3.68
N CYS A 175 -15.81 18.91 4.65
CA CYS A 175 -16.66 18.51 5.79
C CYS A 175 -16.30 19.27 7.08
N LYS A 176 -17.21 19.30 8.06
CA LYS A 176 -17.03 20.07 9.30
C LYS A 176 -16.02 19.38 10.22
N THR A 177 -16.25 18.11 10.52
CA THR A 177 -15.42 17.32 11.44
C THR A 177 -14.00 17.12 10.92
N GLY A 178 -13.82 16.99 9.59
CA GLY A 178 -12.49 16.91 8.98
C GLY A 178 -11.66 18.19 9.18
N LYS A 179 -12.27 19.37 9.04
CA LYS A 179 -11.60 20.65 9.35
C LYS A 179 -11.30 20.81 10.84
N GLU A 180 -12.21 20.36 11.71
CA GLU A 180 -12.00 20.37 13.16
C GLU A 180 -10.92 19.38 13.61
N MET A 181 -10.75 18.25 12.91
CA MET A 181 -9.64 17.34 13.13
C MET A 181 -8.32 17.98 12.70
N LEU A 182 -8.28 18.58 11.51
CA LEU A 182 -7.08 19.21 10.97
C LEU A 182 -6.57 20.37 11.83
N SER A 183 -7.47 21.13 12.48
CA SER A 183 -7.07 22.22 13.40
C SER A 183 -6.37 21.75 14.68
N LYS A 184 -6.43 20.45 15.00
CA LYS A 184 -5.75 19.83 16.14
C LYS A 184 -4.35 19.32 15.80
N PHE A 185 -3.94 19.36 14.53
CA PHE A 185 -2.63 18.87 14.11
C PHE A 185 -1.53 19.78 14.65
N ASN A 186 -0.42 19.17 15.10
CA ASN A 186 0.80 19.91 15.44
C ASN A 186 1.64 20.20 14.19
N ASP A 187 2.70 21.00 14.34
CA ASP A 187 3.55 21.42 13.23
C ASP A 187 4.19 20.24 12.47
N GLU A 188 4.62 19.18 13.17
CA GLU A 188 5.20 17.99 12.55
C GLU A 188 4.18 17.23 11.69
N GLN A 189 2.96 17.05 12.21
CA GLN A 189 1.86 16.40 11.49
C GLN A 189 1.45 17.24 10.27
N LEU A 190 1.39 18.57 10.40
CA LEU A 190 1.12 19.49 9.29
C LEU A 190 2.19 19.39 8.22
N GLN A 191 3.48 19.31 8.60
CA GLN A 191 4.58 19.12 7.65
C GLN A 191 4.45 17.80 6.88
N ILE A 192 4.11 16.70 7.56
CA ILE A 192 3.93 15.39 6.92
C ILE A 192 2.82 15.42 5.86
N VAL A 193 1.68 16.04 6.16
CA VAL A 193 0.54 16.05 5.23
C VAL A 193 0.61 17.17 4.20
N PHE A 194 1.53 18.13 4.32
CA PHE A 194 1.56 19.36 3.53
C PHE A 194 1.57 19.10 2.02
N HIS A 195 2.33 18.10 1.57
CA HIS A 195 2.43 17.78 0.14
C HIS A 195 1.09 17.33 -0.44
N VAL A 196 0.30 16.57 0.32
CA VAL A 196 -1.03 16.10 -0.08
C VAL A 196 -2.08 17.19 0.13
N MET A 197 -1.98 17.96 1.21
CA MET A 197 -2.95 18.98 1.64
C MET A 197 -2.64 20.39 1.12
N ASN A 198 -1.79 20.52 0.09
CA ASN A 198 -1.28 21.81 -0.39
C ASN A 198 -2.42 22.85 -0.59
N PRO A 199 -2.49 23.91 0.25
CA PRO A 199 -3.62 24.84 0.23
C PRO A 199 -3.77 25.59 -1.09
N GLN A 200 -2.66 25.88 -1.78
CA GLN A 200 -2.70 26.60 -3.05
C GLN A 200 -3.30 25.73 -4.16
N HIS A 201 -2.91 24.47 -4.21
CA HIS A 201 -3.47 23.51 -5.15
C HIS A 201 -4.98 23.35 -4.93
N TRP A 202 -5.39 23.06 -3.70
CA TRP A 202 -6.79 22.77 -3.38
C TRP A 202 -7.68 24.00 -3.49
N ALA A 203 -7.21 25.19 -3.12
CA ALA A 203 -7.95 26.43 -3.35
C ALA A 203 -8.24 26.67 -4.84
N LEU A 204 -7.26 26.40 -5.73
CA LEU A 204 -7.47 26.53 -7.17
C LEU A 204 -8.38 25.43 -7.71
N ARG A 205 -8.20 24.18 -7.27
CA ARG A 205 -9.03 23.03 -7.67
C ARG A 205 -10.49 23.25 -7.31
N PHE A 206 -10.79 23.63 -6.07
CA PHE A 206 -12.16 23.88 -5.61
C PHE A 206 -12.82 25.05 -6.32
N LYS A 207 -12.08 26.12 -6.64
CA LYS A 207 -12.61 27.24 -7.45
C LYS A 207 -13.02 26.82 -8.87
N ARG A 208 -12.35 25.83 -9.45
CA ARG A 208 -12.66 25.31 -10.80
C ARG A 208 -13.76 24.25 -10.80
N SER A 209 -14.03 23.64 -9.65
CA SER A 209 -14.90 22.48 -9.48
C SER A 209 -16.00 22.77 -8.46
N ILE A 210 -16.79 23.82 -8.69
CA ILE A 210 -17.82 24.27 -7.73
C ILE A 210 -18.87 23.19 -7.49
N ALA A 211 -19.36 22.55 -8.54
CA ALA A 211 -20.34 21.47 -8.45
C ALA A 211 -19.82 20.27 -7.64
N ASP A 212 -18.56 19.87 -7.86
CA ASP A 212 -17.91 18.80 -7.09
C ASP A 212 -17.83 19.17 -5.60
N VAL A 213 -17.49 20.42 -5.28
CA VAL A 213 -17.43 20.91 -3.89
C VAL A 213 -18.81 20.85 -3.22
N GLU A 214 -19.86 21.24 -3.93
CA GLU A 214 -21.24 21.16 -3.43
C GLU A 214 -21.66 19.71 -3.19
N LEU A 215 -21.34 18.80 -4.11
CA LEU A 215 -21.58 17.37 -3.96
C LEU A 215 -20.91 16.82 -2.69
N VAL A 216 -19.64 17.13 -2.44
CA VAL A 216 -18.95 16.65 -1.22
C VAL A 216 -19.61 17.19 0.04
N LYS A 217 -20.00 18.47 0.04
CA LYS A 217 -20.69 19.07 1.19
C LYS A 217 -22.04 18.40 1.46
N GLU A 218 -22.80 18.10 0.42
CA GLU A 218 -24.08 17.40 0.54
C GLU A 218 -23.89 15.97 1.09
N ILE A 219 -22.91 15.23 0.56
CA ILE A 219 -22.55 13.89 1.05
C ILE A 219 -22.15 13.96 2.53
N SER A 220 -21.29 14.92 2.88
CA SER A 220 -20.79 15.10 4.24
C SER A 220 -21.94 15.40 5.21
N GLN A 221 -22.85 16.31 4.82
CA GLN A 221 -24.02 16.65 5.61
C GLN A 221 -24.97 15.46 5.80
N LYS A 222 -25.24 14.68 4.74
CA LYS A 222 -26.09 13.48 4.82
C LYS A 222 -25.46 12.38 5.67
N ALA A 223 -24.14 12.23 5.61
CA ALA A 223 -23.39 11.30 6.44
C ALA A 223 -23.25 11.78 7.90
N GLY A 224 -23.45 13.07 8.17
CA GLY A 224 -23.26 13.63 9.51
C GLY A 224 -21.80 13.88 9.89
N ILE A 225 -20.95 14.16 8.90
CA ILE A 225 -19.51 14.46 9.06
C ILE A 225 -19.15 15.89 8.66
#